data_AF-A0A3N5W9J1-F1
#
_entry.id   AF-A0A3N5W9J1-F1
#
_cell.length_a   1.000
_cell.length_b   1.000
_cell.length_c   1.000
_cell.angle_alpha   90.00
_cell.angle_beta   90.00
_cell.angle_gamma   90.00
#
_symmetry.space_group_name_H-M   'P 1'
#
loop_
_entity.id
_entity.type
_entity.pdbx_description
1 polymer ?
#
loop_
_entity_poly.entity_id
_entity_poly.type
_entity_poly.pdbx_seq_one_letter_code
_entity_poly.pdbx_strand_id
1 'polypeptide(L)'
;MISSKFVTTVTFLYLFCTVLYFNYLAFRSKKLGSLAVISTWAALTIHTVAILARWIESYKMGFGHAPLSNMYESLVFFSWCITFIYLLWEIKLKTRIVGAFAMPFAFLAVAYAALSPGVSDRIDPLIPALQSNWLHAHVITCFLSYASFAVSCGVSVMYLIKVQREKPGGPEGGMLSLFPTLESLDALIYKTIAVGFPLLTIGIITGSAWANYA
;
A
#
# COMPACT_ATOMS: atom_id res chain seq x y z
N MET A 1 -12.64 8.22 17.96
CA MET A 1 -12.94 9.49 17.25
C MET A 1 -13.62 9.20 15.92
N ILE A 2 -14.05 10.20 15.15
CA ILE A 2 -14.64 9.96 13.81
C ILE A 2 -13.58 9.36 12.89
N SER A 3 -12.33 9.84 12.96
CA SER A 3 -11.19 9.25 12.24
C SER A 3 -10.96 7.77 12.52
N SER A 4 -11.07 7.31 13.77
CA SER A 4 -10.92 5.88 14.11
C SER A 4 -11.95 5.00 13.40
N LYS A 5 -13.21 5.48 13.30
CA LYS A 5 -14.29 4.75 12.60
C LYS A 5 -14.04 4.67 11.10
N PHE A 6 -13.48 5.73 10.50
CA PHE A 6 -13.11 5.71 9.10
C PHE A 6 -12.01 4.68 8.81
N VAL A 7 -10.98 4.59 9.66
CA VAL A 7 -9.92 3.59 9.48
C VAL A 7 -10.46 2.17 9.61
N THR A 8 -11.33 1.87 10.59
CA THR A 8 -12.00 0.56 10.66
C THR A 8 -12.79 0.25 9.39
N THR A 9 -13.47 1.25 8.83
CA THR A 9 -14.20 1.10 7.55
C THR A 9 -13.23 0.78 6.41
N VAL A 10 -12.10 1.48 6.33
CA VAL A 10 -11.04 1.22 5.34
C VAL A 10 -10.48 -0.19 5.49
N THR A 11 -10.28 -0.69 6.71
CA THR A 11 -9.82 -2.06 6.96
C THR A 11 -10.76 -3.10 6.34
N PHE A 12 -12.07 -2.96 6.56
CA PHE A 12 -13.06 -3.87 5.96
C PHE A 12 -13.15 -3.72 4.44
N LEU A 13 -13.00 -2.51 3.91
CA LEU A 13 -12.95 -2.28 2.45
C LEU A 13 -11.72 -2.95 1.83
N TYR A 14 -10.55 -2.86 2.45
CA TYR A 14 -9.33 -3.51 1.96
C TYR A 14 -9.39 -5.03 2.07
N LEU A 15 -10.03 -5.56 3.12
CA LEU A 15 -10.36 -6.98 3.21
C LEU A 15 -11.26 -7.40 2.04
N PHE A 16 -12.35 -6.66 1.80
CA PHE A 16 -13.27 -6.94 0.72
C PHE A 16 -12.57 -6.90 -0.66
N CYS A 17 -11.75 -5.90 -0.94
CA CYS A 17 -10.95 -5.83 -2.16
C CYS A 17 -10.01 -7.04 -2.29
N THR A 18 -9.31 -7.42 -1.22
CA THR A 18 -8.42 -8.59 -1.21
C THR A 18 -9.18 -9.88 -1.54
N VAL A 19 -10.34 -10.08 -0.91
CA VAL A 19 -11.23 -11.21 -1.20
C VAL A 19 -11.69 -11.17 -2.66
N LEU A 20 -12.07 -10.02 -3.21
CA LEU A 20 -12.45 -9.90 -4.61
C LEU A 20 -11.31 -10.25 -5.57
N TYR A 21 -10.07 -9.82 -5.29
CA TYR A 21 -8.91 -10.18 -6.11
C TYR A 21 -8.61 -11.69 -6.05
N PHE A 22 -8.73 -12.34 -4.88
CA PHE A 22 -8.59 -13.79 -4.78
C PHE A 22 -9.73 -14.54 -5.49
N ASN A 23 -10.97 -14.05 -5.40
CA ASN A 23 -12.08 -14.61 -6.18
C ASN A 23 -11.87 -14.42 -7.68
N TYR A 24 -11.33 -13.28 -8.12
CA TYR A 24 -10.94 -13.06 -9.50
C TYR A 24 -9.86 -14.05 -9.95
N LEU A 25 -8.86 -14.30 -9.10
CA LEU A 25 -7.81 -15.29 -9.35
C LEU A 25 -8.36 -16.72 -9.48
N ALA A 26 -9.32 -17.09 -8.61
CA ALA A 26 -9.92 -18.43 -8.59
C ALA A 26 -10.92 -18.66 -9.75
N PHE A 27 -11.87 -17.74 -9.93
CA PHE A 27 -12.99 -17.90 -10.88
C PHE A 27 -12.73 -17.29 -12.27
N ARG A 28 -11.67 -16.50 -12.45
CA ARG A 28 -11.24 -15.89 -13.73
C ARG A 28 -12.30 -15.02 -14.41
N SER A 29 -13.30 -14.55 -13.66
CA SER A 29 -14.37 -13.72 -14.21
C SER A 29 -13.88 -12.29 -14.44
N LYS A 30 -13.95 -11.81 -15.68
CA LYS A 30 -13.63 -10.41 -16.02
C LYS A 30 -14.45 -9.41 -15.21
N LYS A 31 -15.70 -9.77 -14.83
CA LYS A 31 -16.57 -8.95 -13.98
C LYS A 31 -16.01 -8.79 -12.57
N LEU A 32 -15.52 -9.89 -11.96
CA LEU A 32 -14.90 -9.84 -10.64
C LEU A 32 -13.62 -9.00 -10.64
N GLY A 33 -12.78 -9.14 -11.66
CA GLY A 33 -11.57 -8.34 -11.79
C GLY A 33 -11.88 -6.84 -11.94
N SER A 34 -12.90 -6.49 -12.76
CA SER A 34 -13.32 -5.10 -12.90
C SER A 34 -13.91 -4.54 -11.61
N LEU A 35 -14.74 -5.34 -10.92
CA LEU A 35 -15.32 -4.96 -9.64
C LEU A 35 -14.24 -4.74 -8.58
N ALA A 36 -13.22 -5.61 -8.52
CA ALA A 36 -12.09 -5.48 -7.58
C ALA A 36 -11.31 -4.17 -7.78
N VAL A 37 -11.04 -3.79 -9.03
CA VAL A 37 -10.32 -2.53 -9.32
C VAL A 37 -11.19 -1.32 -8.97
N ILE A 38 -12.48 -1.34 -9.35
CA ILE A 38 -13.42 -0.25 -9.03
C ILE A 38 -13.57 -0.10 -7.51
N SER A 39 -13.72 -1.21 -6.78
CA SER A 39 -13.81 -1.19 -5.32
C SER A 39 -12.52 -0.70 -4.69
N THR A 40 -11.36 -1.00 -5.28
CA THR A 40 -10.06 -0.52 -4.79
C THR A 40 -9.86 0.97 -5.00
N TRP A 41 -10.31 1.52 -6.14
CA TRP A 41 -10.37 2.97 -6.33
C TRP A 41 -11.30 3.65 -5.32
N ALA A 42 -12.50 3.10 -5.12
CA ALA A 42 -13.43 3.62 -4.12
C ALA A 42 -12.82 3.55 -2.70
N ALA A 43 -12.21 2.44 -2.33
CA ALA A 43 -11.54 2.28 -1.05
C ALA A 43 -10.38 3.27 -0.88
N LEU A 44 -9.56 3.50 -1.92
CA LEU A 44 -8.49 4.50 -1.89
C LEU A 44 -9.07 5.91 -1.68
N THR A 45 -10.16 6.28 -2.36
CA THR A 45 -10.78 7.60 -2.16
C THR A 45 -11.31 7.80 -0.74
N ILE A 46 -12.00 6.80 -0.19
CA ILE A 46 -12.48 6.82 1.20
C ILE A 46 -11.30 6.91 2.17
N HIS A 47 -10.21 6.20 1.89
CA HIS A 47 -9.01 6.23 2.71
C HIS A 47 -8.31 7.60 2.66
N THR A 48 -8.21 8.23 1.49
CA THR A 48 -7.73 9.61 1.38
C THR A 48 -8.58 10.56 2.24
N VAL A 49 -9.90 10.43 2.19
CA VAL A 49 -10.82 11.22 3.03
C VAL A 49 -10.58 10.93 4.51
N ALA A 50 -10.32 9.68 4.90
CA ALA A 50 -10.01 9.31 6.28
C ALA A 50 -8.73 10.00 6.80
N ILE A 51 -7.67 10.03 5.98
CA ILE A 51 -6.40 10.70 6.32
C ILE A 51 -6.63 12.22 6.43
N LEU A 52 -7.34 12.82 5.48
CA LEU A 52 -7.65 14.26 5.51
C LEU A 52 -8.52 14.64 6.70
N ALA A 53 -9.53 13.84 7.02
CA ALA A 53 -10.38 14.06 8.19
C ALA A 53 -9.55 14.02 9.49
N ARG A 54 -8.60 13.08 9.59
CA ARG A 54 -7.71 12.98 10.75
C ARG A 54 -6.74 14.16 10.84
N TRP A 55 -6.23 14.64 9.72
CA TRP A 55 -5.43 15.87 9.68
C TRP A 55 -6.23 17.07 10.21
N ILE A 56 -7.48 17.25 9.76
CA ILE A 56 -8.34 18.34 10.25
C ILE A 56 -8.67 18.18 11.73
N GLU A 57 -8.90 16.96 12.22
CA GLU A 57 -9.09 16.70 13.66
C GLU A 57 -7.87 17.12 14.49
N SER A 58 -6.65 16.81 14.05
CA SER A 58 -5.41 17.24 14.72
C SER A 58 -5.31 18.77 14.84
N TYR A 59 -5.72 19.50 13.80
CA TYR A 59 -5.78 20.97 13.84
C TYR A 59 -6.86 21.49 14.79
N LYS A 60 -8.05 20.87 14.78
CA LYS A 60 -9.16 21.25 15.69
C LYS A 60 -8.84 20.99 17.16
N MET A 61 -8.01 19.99 17.45
CA MET A 61 -7.55 19.67 18.81
C MET A 61 -6.40 20.57 19.28
N GLY A 62 -5.90 21.48 18.43
CA GLY A 62 -4.83 22.42 18.76
C GLY A 62 -3.41 21.88 18.59
N PHE A 63 -3.23 20.67 18.06
CA PHE A 63 -1.91 20.07 17.83
C PHE A 63 -1.29 20.45 16.48
N GLY A 64 -2.11 20.56 15.43
CA GLY A 64 -1.70 21.20 14.16
C GLY A 64 -0.69 20.43 13.30
N HIS A 65 -0.78 19.09 13.19
CA HIS A 65 0.17 18.30 12.40
C HIS A 65 -0.47 17.31 11.43
N ALA A 66 0.35 16.85 10.46
CA ALA A 66 -0.03 15.76 9.57
C ALA A 66 -0.08 14.41 10.35
N PRO A 67 -1.02 13.51 10.02
CA PRO A 67 -1.19 12.23 10.70
C PRO A 67 -0.11 11.24 10.23
N LEU A 68 1.12 11.44 10.67
CA LEU A 68 2.31 10.63 10.37
C LEU A 68 3.18 10.40 11.62
N SER A 69 2.63 10.68 12.80
CA SER A 69 3.42 10.87 14.03
C SER A 69 3.65 9.59 14.82
N ASN A 70 2.69 8.66 14.78
CA ASN A 70 2.69 7.44 15.56
C ASN A 70 2.62 6.19 14.68
N MET A 71 2.75 5.01 15.30
CA MET A 71 2.71 3.73 14.61
C MET A 71 1.39 3.51 13.86
N TYR A 72 0.27 3.89 14.47
CA TYR A 72 -1.06 3.76 13.88
C TYR A 72 -1.15 4.55 12.57
N GLU A 73 -0.82 5.83 12.62
CA GLU A 73 -0.83 6.77 11.51
C GLU A 73 0.13 6.36 10.39
N SER A 74 1.30 5.89 10.78
CA SER A 74 2.32 5.35 9.86
C SER A 74 1.81 4.15 9.07
N LEU A 75 1.17 3.18 9.72
CA LEU A 75 0.63 1.98 9.06
C LEU A 75 -0.58 2.28 8.17
N VAL A 76 -1.45 3.19 8.62
CA VAL A 76 -2.57 3.70 7.81
C VAL A 76 -2.02 4.36 6.54
N PHE A 77 -1.08 5.28 6.67
CA PHE A 77 -0.43 5.92 5.52
C PHE A 77 0.33 4.92 4.63
N PHE A 78 1.03 3.96 5.21
CA PHE A 78 1.73 2.92 4.45
C PHE A 78 0.78 2.08 3.59
N SER A 79 -0.35 1.67 4.14
CA SER A 79 -1.37 0.92 3.39
C SER A 79 -2.01 1.75 2.27
N TRP A 80 -2.14 3.07 2.46
CA TRP A 80 -2.52 4.01 1.40
C TRP A 80 -1.47 4.04 0.29
N CYS A 81 -0.18 4.17 0.62
CA CYS A 81 0.92 4.18 -0.33
C CYS A 81 1.00 2.89 -1.16
N ILE A 82 0.86 1.71 -0.54
CA ILE A 82 0.83 0.42 -1.26
C ILE A 82 -0.30 0.40 -2.29
N THR A 83 -1.51 0.78 -1.86
CA THR A 83 -2.70 0.78 -2.71
C THR A 83 -2.56 1.77 -3.86
N PHE A 84 -2.03 2.96 -3.58
CA PHE A 84 -1.77 4.00 -4.57
C PHE A 84 -0.74 3.54 -5.62
N ILE A 85 0.41 3.02 -5.20
CA ILE A 85 1.44 2.51 -6.12
C ILE A 85 0.90 1.35 -6.95
N TYR A 86 0.15 0.42 -6.33
CA TYR A 86 -0.52 -0.65 -7.05
C TYR A 86 -1.43 -0.12 -8.16
N LEU A 87 -2.35 0.80 -7.84
CA LEU A 87 -3.30 1.35 -8.82
C LEU A 87 -2.61 2.15 -9.93
N LEU A 88 -1.52 2.86 -9.63
CA LEU A 88 -0.70 3.52 -10.67
C LEU A 88 -0.13 2.51 -11.68
N TRP A 89 0.34 1.36 -11.20
CA TRP A 89 0.83 0.29 -12.08
C TRP A 89 -0.30 -0.44 -12.80
N GLU A 90 -1.46 -0.60 -12.17
CA GLU A 90 -2.66 -1.18 -12.80
C GLU A 90 -3.11 -0.34 -14.00
N ILE A 91 -3.13 0.99 -13.89
CA ILE A 91 -3.48 1.88 -15.03
C ILE A 91 -2.51 1.67 -16.19
N LYS A 92 -1.19 1.58 -15.91
CA LYS A 92 -0.16 1.47 -16.94
C LYS A 92 -0.16 0.11 -17.64
N LEU A 93 -0.38 -0.97 -16.89
CA LEU A 93 -0.26 -2.33 -17.41
C LEU A 93 -1.59 -2.98 -17.77
N LYS A 94 -2.71 -2.46 -17.27
CA LYS A 94 -4.06 -3.04 -17.39
C LYS A 94 -4.15 -4.48 -16.85
N THR A 95 -3.21 -4.86 -15.99
CA THR A 95 -3.08 -6.20 -15.41
C THR A 95 -3.64 -6.22 -13.99
N ARG A 96 -4.93 -6.53 -13.89
CA ARG A 96 -5.68 -6.51 -12.62
C ARG A 96 -5.16 -7.51 -11.59
N ILE A 97 -4.54 -8.59 -12.05
CA ILE A 97 -4.12 -9.71 -11.20
C ILE A 97 -3.00 -9.34 -10.21
N VAL A 98 -2.24 -8.28 -10.50
CA VAL A 98 -1.22 -7.75 -9.58
C VAL A 98 -1.86 -7.37 -8.23
N GLY A 99 -3.13 -6.96 -8.23
CA GLY A 99 -3.87 -6.61 -7.01
C GLY A 99 -4.05 -7.79 -6.04
N ALA A 100 -4.10 -9.03 -6.54
CA ALA A 100 -4.18 -10.22 -5.69
C ALA A 100 -2.93 -10.43 -4.83
N PHE A 101 -1.79 -9.88 -5.26
CA PHE A 101 -0.52 -9.98 -4.53
C PHE A 101 -0.19 -8.68 -3.78
N ALA A 102 -0.64 -7.52 -4.26
CA ALA A 102 -0.38 -6.23 -3.62
C ALA A 102 -1.37 -5.89 -2.48
N MET A 103 -2.67 -6.11 -2.67
CA MET A 103 -3.70 -5.74 -1.69
C MET A 103 -3.60 -6.46 -0.34
N PRO A 104 -3.17 -7.74 -0.25
CA PRO A 104 -2.92 -8.37 1.04
C PRO A 104 -1.96 -7.59 1.93
N PHE A 105 -0.89 -6.99 1.38
CA PHE A 105 0.04 -6.17 2.17
C PHE A 105 -0.65 -4.91 2.72
N ALA A 106 -1.45 -4.22 1.89
CA ALA A 106 -2.20 -3.05 2.32
C ALA A 106 -3.25 -3.40 3.40
N PHE A 107 -3.98 -4.50 3.22
CA PHE A 107 -4.93 -5.01 4.20
C PHE A 107 -4.25 -5.35 5.53
N LEU A 108 -3.16 -6.13 5.50
CA LEU A 108 -2.46 -6.53 6.71
C LEU A 108 -1.91 -5.33 7.49
N ALA A 109 -1.37 -4.33 6.79
CA ALA A 109 -0.86 -3.11 7.42
C ALA A 109 -1.97 -2.33 8.16
N VAL A 110 -3.12 -2.09 7.50
CA VAL A 110 -4.23 -1.36 8.14
C VAL A 110 -4.98 -2.21 9.16
N ALA A 111 -5.05 -3.52 8.99
CA ALA A 111 -5.64 -4.45 9.96
C ALA A 111 -4.81 -4.51 11.24
N TYR A 112 -3.49 -4.55 11.12
CA TYR A 112 -2.60 -4.49 12.28
C TYR A 112 -2.75 -3.16 13.03
N ALA A 113 -2.85 -2.04 12.30
CA ALA A 113 -3.12 -0.73 12.91
C ALA A 113 -4.47 -0.70 13.66
N ALA A 114 -5.53 -1.27 13.10
CA ALA A 114 -6.87 -1.19 13.65
C ALA A 114 -7.19 -2.23 14.75
N LEU A 115 -6.54 -3.40 14.73
CA LEU A 115 -6.90 -4.54 15.60
C LEU A 115 -5.86 -4.84 16.68
N SER A 116 -4.62 -4.32 16.57
CA SER A 116 -3.58 -4.63 17.54
C SER A 116 -3.83 -3.92 18.87
N PRO A 117 -3.96 -4.65 20.01
CA PRO A 117 -4.22 -4.05 21.32
C PRO A 117 -3.12 -3.10 21.81
N GLY A 118 -1.91 -3.22 21.25
CA GLY A 118 -0.76 -2.38 21.59
C GLY A 118 -0.64 -1.10 20.77
N VAL A 119 -1.54 -0.85 19.81
CA VAL A 119 -1.49 0.32 18.92
C VAL A 119 -2.58 1.31 19.33
N SER A 120 -2.15 2.44 19.88
CA SER A 120 -3.06 3.54 20.26
C SER A 120 -3.55 4.28 19.01
N ASP A 121 -4.87 4.45 18.88
CA ASP A 121 -5.51 5.26 17.84
C ASP A 121 -5.67 6.75 18.25
N ARG A 122 -5.18 7.11 19.44
CA ARG A 122 -5.25 8.46 20.00
C ARG A 122 -4.36 9.42 19.19
N ILE A 123 -4.76 10.69 19.18
CA ILE A 123 -3.92 11.79 18.68
C ILE A 123 -3.27 12.41 19.90
N ASP A 124 -1.96 12.22 19.99
CA ASP A 124 -1.12 12.75 21.06
C ASP A 124 -0.31 13.95 20.51
N PRO A 125 0.08 14.92 21.36
CA PRO A 125 0.96 15.99 20.95
C PRO A 125 2.30 15.42 20.46
N LEU A 126 2.90 16.03 19.43
CA LEU A 126 4.20 15.56 18.94
C LEU A 126 5.26 15.75 20.02
N ILE A 127 6.10 14.73 20.18
CA ILE A 127 7.36 14.88 20.90
C ILE A 127 8.23 15.94 20.19
N PRO A 128 9.04 16.72 20.94
CA PRO A 128 9.84 17.81 20.38
C PRO A 128 10.70 17.40 19.17
N ALA A 129 11.23 16.17 19.15
CA ALA A 129 12.04 15.63 18.06
C ALA A 129 11.27 15.46 16.72
N LEU A 130 9.93 15.40 16.72
CA LEU A 130 9.11 15.25 15.51
C LEU A 130 8.66 16.60 14.90
N GLN A 131 9.00 17.74 15.53
CA GLN A 131 8.61 19.09 15.11
C GLN A 131 9.53 19.64 14.00
N SER A 132 9.68 18.92 12.88
CA SER A 132 10.54 19.35 11.77
C SER A 132 9.96 19.01 10.40
N ASN A 133 10.16 19.90 9.43
CA ASN A 133 9.79 19.66 8.02
C ASN A 133 10.62 18.51 7.40
N TRP A 134 11.84 18.28 7.90
CA TRP A 134 12.71 17.20 7.43
C TRP A 134 12.12 15.81 7.72
N LEU A 135 11.42 15.66 8.85
CA LEU A 135 10.72 14.43 9.17
C LEU A 135 9.66 14.11 8.11
N HIS A 136 8.87 15.10 7.70
CA HIS A 136 7.79 14.88 6.72
C HIS A 136 8.35 14.38 5.39
N ALA A 137 9.45 15.00 4.91
CA ALA A 137 10.13 14.56 3.70
C ALA A 137 10.69 13.13 3.83
N HIS A 138 11.33 12.83 4.96
CA HIS A 138 11.85 11.49 5.26
C HIS A 138 10.74 10.43 5.26
N VAL A 139 9.68 10.66 6.04
CA VAL A 139 8.60 9.70 6.25
C VAL A 139 7.86 9.41 4.94
N ILE A 140 7.53 10.44 4.15
CA ILE A 140 6.82 10.27 2.88
C ILE A 140 7.68 9.49 1.87
N THR A 141 8.95 9.86 1.71
CA THR A 141 9.84 9.21 0.74
C THR A 141 10.14 7.77 1.12
N CYS A 142 10.36 7.49 2.41
CA CYS A 142 10.52 6.13 2.94
C CYS A 142 9.27 5.27 2.69
N PHE A 143 8.06 5.75 3.03
CA PHE A 143 6.85 4.96 2.84
C PHE A 143 6.51 4.69 1.37
N LEU A 144 6.72 5.66 0.47
CA LEU A 144 6.55 5.45 -0.97
C LEU A 144 7.57 4.44 -1.53
N SER A 145 8.79 4.48 -1.02
CA SER A 145 9.83 3.50 -1.35
C SER A 145 9.44 2.09 -0.91
N TYR A 146 9.13 1.90 0.38
CA TYR A 146 8.72 0.59 0.90
C TYR A 146 7.44 0.07 0.26
N ALA A 147 6.49 0.95 -0.09
CA ALA A 147 5.29 0.56 -0.83
C ALA A 147 5.64 0.01 -2.22
N SER A 148 6.60 0.64 -2.91
CA SER A 148 7.10 0.16 -4.20
C SER A 148 7.78 -1.19 -4.07
N PHE A 149 8.57 -1.43 -3.02
CA PHE A 149 9.17 -2.74 -2.75
C PHE A 149 8.14 -3.80 -2.35
N ALA A 150 7.09 -3.45 -1.61
CA ALA A 150 6.00 -4.37 -1.29
C ALA A 150 5.26 -4.84 -2.55
N VAL A 151 4.97 -3.92 -3.47
CA VAL A 151 4.40 -4.26 -4.79
C VAL A 151 5.38 -5.11 -5.59
N SER A 152 6.67 -4.76 -5.63
CA SER A 152 7.70 -5.56 -6.29
C SER A 152 7.76 -6.99 -5.73
N CYS A 153 7.68 -7.16 -4.41
CA CYS A 153 7.66 -8.46 -3.76
C CYS A 153 6.47 -9.31 -4.23
N GLY A 154 5.27 -8.72 -4.26
CA GLY A 154 4.08 -9.39 -4.77
C GLY A 154 4.20 -9.81 -6.24
N VAL A 155 4.78 -8.96 -7.08
CA VAL A 155 5.04 -9.26 -8.50
C VAL A 155 6.12 -10.35 -8.65
N SER A 156 7.16 -10.34 -7.82
CA SER A 156 8.21 -11.37 -7.81
C SER A 156 7.66 -12.74 -7.41
N VAL A 157 6.74 -12.82 -6.44
CA VAL A 157 6.04 -14.06 -6.11
C VAL A 157 5.27 -14.58 -7.33
N MET A 158 4.55 -13.69 -8.02
CA MET A 158 3.83 -14.02 -9.25
C MET A 158 4.78 -14.49 -10.36
N TYR A 159 5.96 -13.86 -10.51
CA TYR A 159 7.00 -14.27 -11.44
C TYR A 159 7.51 -15.69 -11.14
N LEU A 160 7.87 -15.99 -9.88
CA LEU A 160 8.35 -17.31 -9.48
C LEU A 160 7.30 -18.41 -9.71
N ILE A 161 6.02 -18.12 -9.40
CA ILE A 161 4.91 -19.04 -9.69
C ILE A 161 4.82 -19.33 -11.19
N LYS A 162 5.01 -18.30 -12.04
CA LYS A 162 4.95 -18.46 -13.50
C LYS A 162 6.12 -19.28 -14.05
N VAL A 163 7.36 -18.94 -13.67
CA VAL A 163 8.57 -19.67 -14.08
C VAL A 163 8.50 -21.16 -13.73
N GLN A 164 8.00 -21.48 -12.54
CA GLN A 164 7.90 -22.88 -12.11
C GLN A 164 6.87 -23.68 -12.94
N ARG A 165 5.86 -23.02 -13.50
CA ARG A 165 4.73 -23.65 -14.22
C ARG A 165 4.92 -23.70 -15.73
N GLU A 166 5.74 -22.81 -16.31
CA GLU A 166 6.12 -22.84 -17.74
C GLU A 166 7.18 -23.90 -18.08
N LYS A 167 7.61 -24.72 -17.11
CA LYS A 167 8.51 -25.85 -17.37
C LYS A 167 7.86 -26.89 -18.31
N PRO A 168 8.63 -27.54 -19.21
CA PRO A 168 8.10 -28.55 -20.12
C PRO A 168 7.41 -29.68 -19.33
N GLY A 169 6.13 -29.92 -19.60
CA GLY A 169 5.30 -30.88 -18.86
C GLY A 169 4.44 -30.30 -17.72
N GLY A 170 4.42 -28.97 -17.55
CA GLY A 170 3.47 -28.30 -16.67
C GLY A 170 2.03 -28.34 -17.20
N PRO A 171 1.00 -28.27 -16.34
CA PRO A 171 -0.39 -28.25 -16.79
C PRO A 171 -0.65 -27.04 -17.71
N GLU A 172 -0.91 -27.31 -18.98
CA GLU A 172 -1.33 -26.32 -19.97
C GLU A 172 -2.76 -25.87 -19.64
N GLY A 173 -2.89 -24.64 -19.16
CA GLY A 173 -4.18 -24.03 -18.86
C GLY A 173 -4.49 -23.99 -17.37
N GLY A 174 -4.89 -22.80 -16.89
CA GLY A 174 -5.05 -22.59 -15.47
C GLY A 174 -5.06 -21.12 -15.06
N MET A 175 -4.81 -20.88 -13.77
CA MET A 175 -4.57 -19.56 -13.17
C MET A 175 -3.49 -18.75 -13.93
N LEU A 176 -2.59 -19.44 -14.63
CA LEU A 176 -1.51 -18.88 -15.45
C LEU A 176 -1.97 -18.11 -16.68
N SER A 177 -3.18 -18.38 -17.21
CA SER A 177 -3.68 -17.62 -18.38
C SER A 177 -4.03 -16.18 -18.05
N LEU A 178 -4.18 -15.86 -16.75
CA LEU A 178 -4.37 -14.50 -16.27
C LEU A 178 -3.04 -13.79 -15.99
N PHE A 179 -1.93 -14.52 -15.92
CA PHE A 179 -0.65 -13.96 -15.53
C PHE A 179 0.00 -13.28 -16.75
N PRO A 180 0.51 -12.04 -16.61
CA PRO A 180 1.26 -11.36 -17.66
C PRO A 180 2.49 -12.18 -18.10
N THR A 181 3.04 -11.91 -19.30
CA THR A 181 4.27 -12.55 -19.78
C THR A 181 5.42 -12.38 -18.77
N LEU A 182 6.36 -13.33 -18.72
CA LEU A 182 7.53 -13.23 -17.83
C LEU A 182 8.28 -11.92 -18.04
N GLU A 183 8.44 -11.48 -19.30
CA GLU A 183 9.02 -10.19 -19.66
C GLU A 183 8.27 -9.01 -19.04
N SER A 184 6.93 -9.03 -19.04
CA SER A 184 6.12 -7.96 -18.45
C SER A 184 6.27 -7.92 -16.94
N LEU A 185 6.36 -9.09 -16.31
CA LEU A 185 6.58 -9.22 -14.86
C LEU A 185 7.96 -8.73 -14.45
N ASP A 186 9.00 -9.13 -15.20
CA ASP A 186 10.38 -8.68 -14.99
C ASP A 186 10.51 -7.15 -15.18
N ALA A 187 9.91 -6.62 -16.25
CA ALA A 187 9.86 -5.18 -16.47
C ALA A 187 9.11 -4.43 -15.36
N LEU A 188 8.05 -5.01 -14.79
CA LEU A 188 7.33 -4.42 -13.67
C LEU A 188 8.18 -4.44 -12.39
N ILE A 189 8.83 -5.57 -12.08
CA ILE A 189 9.77 -5.69 -10.96
C ILE A 189 10.85 -4.62 -11.07
N TYR A 190 11.55 -4.57 -12.20
CA TYR A 190 12.59 -3.58 -12.46
C TYR A 190 12.08 -2.16 -12.27
N LYS A 191 10.93 -1.80 -12.86
CA LYS A 191 10.40 -0.43 -12.76
C LYS A 191 9.94 -0.07 -11.35
N THR A 192 9.34 -0.99 -10.61
CA THR A 192 8.94 -0.75 -9.21
C THR A 192 10.17 -0.54 -8.32
N ILE A 193 11.23 -1.32 -8.51
CA ILE A 193 12.50 -1.16 -7.79
C ILE A 193 13.19 0.15 -8.20
N ALA A 194 13.20 0.48 -9.50
CA ALA A 194 13.80 1.70 -10.02
C ALA A 194 13.11 2.97 -9.51
N VAL A 195 11.83 2.90 -9.12
CA VAL A 195 11.14 3.98 -8.41
C VAL A 195 11.44 3.95 -6.92
N GLY A 196 11.39 2.76 -6.30
CA GLY A 196 11.60 2.62 -4.86
C GLY A 196 13.00 2.99 -4.40
N PHE A 197 14.04 2.60 -5.14
CA PHE A 197 15.44 2.79 -4.74
C PHE A 197 15.84 4.27 -4.63
N PRO A 198 15.62 5.15 -5.62
CA PRO A 198 15.91 6.57 -5.47
C PRO A 198 15.12 7.23 -4.33
N LEU A 199 13.84 6.84 -4.15
CA LEU A 199 13.04 7.33 -3.04
C LEU A 199 13.61 6.89 -1.69
N LEU A 200 14.12 5.66 -1.59
CA LEU A 200 14.84 5.20 -0.38
C LEU A 200 16.08 6.05 -0.14
N THR A 201 16.88 6.32 -1.18
CA THR A 201 18.09 7.13 -1.06
C THR A 201 17.77 8.53 -0.55
N ILE A 202 16.75 9.18 -1.11
CA ILE A 202 16.26 10.48 -0.63
C ILE A 202 15.77 10.36 0.82
N GLY A 203 15.06 9.28 1.15
CA GLY A 203 14.64 8.97 2.51
C GLY A 203 15.80 8.88 3.48
N ILE A 204 16.88 8.19 3.13
CA ILE A 204 18.08 8.08 3.98
C ILE A 204 18.74 9.46 4.16
N ILE A 205 18.87 10.26 3.10
CA ILE A 205 19.48 11.61 3.17
C ILE A 205 18.62 12.56 4.02
N THR A 206 17.31 12.56 3.81
CA THR A 206 16.39 13.41 4.59
C THR A 206 16.26 12.95 6.04
N GLY A 207 16.42 11.64 6.29
CA GLY A 207 16.48 11.05 7.62
C GLY A 207 17.73 11.44 8.38
N SER A 208 18.90 11.44 7.72
CA SER A 208 20.14 11.89 8.35
C SER A 208 20.12 13.39 8.63
N ALA A 209 19.53 14.19 7.73
CA ALA A 209 19.30 15.61 7.98
C ALA A 209 18.39 15.81 9.20
N TRP A 210 17.25 15.12 9.27
CA TRP A 210 16.36 15.17 10.44
C TRP A 210 17.09 14.79 11.73
N ALA A 211 17.87 13.71 11.74
CA ALA A 211 18.63 13.26 12.91
C ALA A 211 19.67 14.28 13.40
N ASN A 212 20.13 15.18 12.54
CA ASN A 212 21.04 16.27 12.93
C ASN A 212 20.32 17.51 13.47
N TYR A 213 19.03 17.69 13.14
CA TYR A 213 18.22 18.83 13.58
C TYR A 213 17.24 18.47 14.72
N ALA A 214 17.10 17.19 15.07
CA ALA A 214 16.29 16.67 16.17
C ALA A 214 17.07 16.67 17.49
#